data_AF-A0A3M1J9H0-F1
#
_entry.id   AF-A0A3M1J9H0-F1
#
_cell.length_a   1.000
_cell.length_b   1.000
_cell.length_c   1.000
_cell.angle_alpha   90.00
_cell.angle_beta   90.00
_cell.angle_gamma   90.00
#
_symmetry.space_group_name_H-M   'P 1'
#
loop_
_entity.id
_entity.type
_entity.pdbx_description
1 polymer ?
#
loop_
_entity_poly.entity_id
_entity_poly.type
_entity_poly.pdbx_seq_one_letter_code
_entity_poly.pdbx_strand_id
1 'polypeptide(L)'
;MLLKAETGAANGQAIRRAEPRKERAMIRTAIVCLSVILAVTLIGATPGGPALAGDLQGKDRQDFINSYMPSCRQSQHNSEANKKLGITSQQIESYCRCGAEGMADRVTFVMLRQLAANGNKLTQEMIDLSNEVTGACARKVLQN
;
A
#
# COMPACT_ATOMS: atom_id res chain seq x y z
N MET A 1 -34.90 31.20 -10.20
CA MET A 1 -35.57 30.92 -11.50
C MET A 1 -34.49 30.66 -12.53
N LEU A 2 -34.78 29.75 -13.47
CA LEU A 2 -33.97 29.29 -14.62
C LEU A 2 -32.89 28.23 -14.35
N LEU A 3 -33.40 27.00 -14.33
CA LEU A 3 -32.74 25.76 -14.73
C LEU A 3 -32.10 25.90 -16.12
N LYS A 4 -30.89 25.36 -16.30
CA LYS A 4 -30.41 24.92 -17.62
C LYS A 4 -29.80 23.53 -17.48
N ALA A 5 -30.59 22.56 -17.91
CA ALA A 5 -30.18 21.19 -18.12
C ALA A 5 -29.40 21.11 -19.43
N GLU A 6 -28.24 20.46 -19.42
CA GLU A 6 -27.62 19.95 -20.64
C GLU A 6 -27.44 18.43 -20.53
N THR A 7 -28.23 17.79 -21.39
CA THR A 7 -28.29 16.38 -21.73
C THR A 7 -27.17 15.99 -22.68
N GLY A 8 -26.58 14.82 -22.44
CA GLY A 8 -26.35 13.84 -23.51
C GLY A 8 -24.95 13.78 -24.13
N ALA A 9 -24.32 12.61 -23.97
CA ALA A 9 -23.75 11.85 -25.09
C ALA A 9 -23.34 10.46 -24.58
N ALA A 10 -24.22 9.48 -24.77
CA ALA A 10 -23.90 8.07 -24.64
C ALA A 10 -23.00 7.67 -25.82
N ASN A 11 -21.72 7.38 -25.54
CA ASN A 11 -20.79 6.90 -26.56
C ASN A 11 -20.80 5.36 -26.53
N GLY A 12 -21.55 4.77 -27.47
CA GLY A 12 -21.60 3.33 -27.69
C GLY A 12 -20.29 2.84 -28.30
N GLN A 13 -19.46 2.17 -27.51
CA GLN A 13 -18.34 1.38 -28.03
C GLN A 13 -18.81 -0.04 -28.33
N ALA A 14 -18.70 -0.38 -29.60
CA ALA A 14 -19.06 -1.63 -30.22
C ALA A 14 -18.34 -2.84 -29.59
N ILE A 15 -19.14 -3.77 -29.08
CA ILE A 15 -18.74 -5.12 -28.71
C ILE A 15 -18.38 -5.87 -30.00
N ARG A 16 -17.09 -6.01 -30.32
CA ARG A 16 -16.63 -6.94 -31.36
C ARG A 16 -16.56 -8.35 -30.76
N ARG A 17 -17.45 -9.23 -31.24
CA ARG A 17 -17.47 -10.66 -30.96
C ARG A 17 -16.38 -11.38 -31.75
N ALA A 18 -15.60 -12.18 -31.01
CA ALA A 18 -15.09 -13.52 -31.27
C ALA A 18 -14.44 -13.91 -32.62
N GLU A 19 -13.20 -14.38 -32.54
CA GLU A 19 -12.68 -15.50 -33.34
C GLU A 19 -12.05 -16.57 -32.41
N PRO A 20 -12.58 -17.81 -32.36
CA PRO A 20 -11.91 -18.94 -31.71
C PRO A 20 -11.21 -19.78 -32.79
N ARG A 21 -9.90 -19.60 -32.95
CA ARG A 21 -9.08 -20.40 -33.88
C ARG A 21 -7.76 -20.84 -33.24
N LYS A 22 -7.81 -21.64 -32.16
CA LYS A 22 -6.62 -22.33 -31.61
C LYS A 22 -6.94 -23.45 -30.60
N GLU A 23 -8.00 -24.21 -30.84
CA GLU A 23 -8.60 -25.12 -29.86
C GLU A 23 -7.96 -26.52 -29.74
N ARG A 24 -6.83 -26.82 -30.41
CA ARG A 24 -6.30 -28.21 -30.43
C ARG A 24 -4.83 -28.39 -30.05
N ALA A 25 -4.19 -27.37 -29.49
CA ALA A 25 -2.84 -27.50 -28.92
C ALA A 25 -2.80 -27.34 -27.39
N MET A 26 -3.88 -26.84 -26.76
CA MET A 26 -3.85 -26.39 -25.37
C MET A 26 -4.32 -27.44 -24.34
N ILE A 27 -4.67 -28.66 -24.76
CA ILE A 27 -5.16 -29.71 -23.85
C ILE A 27 -3.99 -30.48 -23.19
N ARG A 28 -2.83 -30.59 -23.86
CA ARG A 28 -1.67 -31.31 -23.28
C ARG A 28 -0.90 -30.50 -22.24
N THR A 29 -0.95 -29.16 -22.30
CA THR A 29 -0.27 -28.28 -21.34
C THR A 29 -1.06 -28.08 -20.05
N ALA A 30 -2.39 -28.24 -20.07
CA ALA A 30 -3.25 -28.07 -18.89
C ALA A 30 -3.04 -29.15 -17.81
N ILE A 31 -2.67 -30.37 -18.22
CA ILE A 31 -2.52 -31.51 -17.30
C ILE A 31 -1.23 -31.39 -16.46
N VAL A 32 -0.17 -30.78 -16.99
CA VAL A 32 1.12 -30.61 -16.28
C VAL A 32 1.05 -29.47 -15.25
N CYS A 33 0.25 -28.43 -15.47
CA CYS A 33 0.08 -27.35 -14.49
C CYS A 33 -0.79 -27.77 -13.29
N LEU A 34 -1.69 -28.75 -13.46
CA LEU A 34 -2.61 -29.17 -12.39
C LEU A 34 -1.93 -30.01 -11.29
N SER A 35 -0.82 -30.70 -11.60
CA SER A 35 -0.07 -31.49 -10.60
C SER A 35 0.85 -30.63 -9.71
N VAL A 36 1.26 -29.44 -10.15
CA VAL A 36 2.04 -28.49 -9.33
C VAL A 36 1.17 -27.79 -8.28
N ILE A 37 -0.14 -27.65 -8.55
CA ILE A 37 -1.05 -26.93 -7.64
C ILE A 37 -1.40 -27.76 -6.39
N LEU A 38 -1.37 -29.09 -6.43
CA LEU A 38 -1.72 -29.94 -5.27
C LEU A 38 -0.56 -30.20 -4.29
N ALA A 39 0.69 -29.96 -4.66
CA ALA A 39 1.83 -30.18 -3.76
C ALA A 39 2.15 -28.96 -2.86
N VAL A 40 1.50 -27.81 -3.08
CA VAL A 40 1.70 -26.56 -2.31
C VAL A 40 0.58 -26.34 -1.28
N THR A 41 -0.14 -27.39 -0.86
CA THR A 41 -1.20 -27.26 0.17
C THR A 41 -0.84 -27.86 1.53
N LEU A 42 0.36 -28.45 1.70
CA LEU A 42 0.70 -29.17 2.94
C LEU A 42 1.98 -28.73 3.67
N ILE A 43 2.65 -27.65 3.26
CA ILE A 43 3.77 -27.09 4.03
C ILE A 43 3.46 -25.63 4.35
N GLY A 44 2.74 -25.42 5.45
CA GLY A 44 2.39 -24.07 5.87
C GLY A 44 1.62 -23.97 7.17
N ALA A 45 1.74 -24.94 8.07
CA ALA A 45 1.46 -24.70 9.48
C ALA A 45 2.63 -23.87 10.04
N THR A 46 2.66 -22.58 9.72
CA THR A 46 3.53 -21.63 10.40
C THR A 46 3.09 -21.56 11.87
N PRO A 47 4.01 -21.68 12.83
CA PRO A 47 3.70 -21.53 14.25
C PRO A 47 3.45 -20.04 14.51
N GLY A 48 2.21 -19.61 14.33
CA GLY A 48 1.75 -18.25 14.55
C GLY A 48 0.34 -18.28 15.11
N GLY A 49 0.23 -18.57 16.41
CA GLY A 49 -1.00 -18.39 17.18
C GLY A 49 -1.48 -16.93 17.14
N PRO A 50 -2.63 -16.61 17.76
CA PRO A 50 -3.34 -15.34 17.56
C PRO A 50 -2.54 -14.15 18.13
N ALA A 51 -1.69 -13.53 17.30
CA ALA A 51 -1.15 -12.20 17.53
C ALA A 51 -2.25 -11.16 17.22
N LEU A 52 -3.28 -11.11 18.05
CA LEU A 52 -4.48 -10.30 17.81
C LEU A 52 -4.68 -9.27 18.94
N ALA A 53 -3.70 -8.37 19.11
CA ALA A 53 -3.82 -7.03 19.72
C ALA A 53 -2.44 -6.38 20.05
N GLY A 54 -1.34 -6.86 19.46
CA GLY A 54 0.00 -6.36 19.79
C GLY A 54 0.52 -5.26 18.85
N ASP A 55 1.50 -4.52 19.33
CA ASP A 55 2.35 -3.63 18.52
C ASP A 55 3.20 -4.44 17.53
N LEU A 56 3.65 -3.79 16.45
CA LEU A 56 4.57 -4.41 15.50
C LEU A 56 5.93 -4.64 16.16
N GLN A 57 6.40 -5.89 16.16
CA GLN A 57 7.71 -6.25 16.73
C GLN A 57 8.54 -7.10 15.77
N GLY A 58 9.85 -7.19 16.06
CA GLY A 58 10.79 -8.04 15.34
C GLY A 58 10.72 -7.88 13.82
N LYS A 59 10.48 -8.99 13.12
CA LYS A 59 10.43 -9.03 11.66
C LYS A 59 9.28 -8.18 11.09
N ASP A 60 8.09 -8.22 11.69
CA ASP A 60 6.92 -7.49 11.19
C ASP A 60 7.12 -5.98 11.27
N ARG A 61 7.76 -5.50 12.35
CA ARG A 61 8.17 -4.10 12.48
C ARG A 61 9.13 -3.69 11.36
N GLN A 62 10.14 -4.53 11.09
CA GLN A 62 11.13 -4.25 10.07
C GLN A 62 10.53 -4.30 8.65
N ASP A 63 9.65 -5.26 8.38
CA ASP A 63 8.93 -5.36 7.11
C ASP A 63 8.04 -4.13 6.87
N PHE A 64 7.34 -3.66 7.91
CA PHE A 64 6.56 -2.43 7.85
C PHE A 64 7.45 -1.24 7.46
N ILE A 65 8.57 -1.03 8.17
CA ILE A 65 9.52 0.06 7.87
C ILE A 65 10.02 -0.05 6.42
N ASN A 66 10.45 -1.25 6.02
CA ASN A 66 10.97 -1.50 4.67
C ASN A 66 9.92 -1.22 3.58
N SER A 67 8.64 -1.50 3.84
CA SER A 67 7.55 -1.22 2.90
C SER A 67 7.17 0.26 2.86
N TYR A 68 7.26 0.97 3.99
CA TYR A 68 6.92 2.39 4.10
C TYR A 68 7.95 3.29 3.40
N MET A 69 9.24 3.00 3.59
CA MET A 69 10.35 3.86 3.18
C MET A 69 10.34 4.25 1.69
N PRO A 70 10.21 3.32 0.72
CA PRO A 70 10.24 3.66 -0.70
C PRO A 70 9.13 4.65 -1.09
N SER A 71 7.91 4.44 -0.60
CA SER A 71 6.76 5.29 -0.92
C SER A 71 6.92 6.69 -0.33
N CYS A 72 7.38 6.78 0.93
CA CYS A 72 7.66 8.06 1.57
C CYS A 72 8.69 8.85 0.77
N ARG A 73 9.84 8.25 0.46
CA ARG A 73 10.91 8.95 -0.28
C ARG A 73 10.46 9.42 -1.64
N GLN A 74 9.78 8.56 -2.38
CA GLN A 74 9.27 8.92 -3.70
C GLN A 74 8.31 10.11 -3.61
N SER A 75 7.40 10.10 -2.63
CA SER A 75 6.48 11.22 -2.39
C SER A 75 7.23 12.51 -2.02
N GLN A 76 8.20 12.44 -1.10
CA GLN A 76 8.95 13.61 -0.64
C GLN A 76 9.88 14.18 -1.73
N HIS A 77 10.47 13.35 -2.59
CA HIS A 77 11.26 13.81 -3.74
C HIS A 77 10.39 14.47 -4.82
N ASN A 78 9.15 14.01 -4.97
CA ASN A 78 8.20 14.58 -5.91
C ASN A 78 7.53 15.87 -5.40
N SER A 79 7.69 16.22 -4.13
CA SER A 79 7.11 17.43 -3.53
C SER A 79 7.78 18.70 -4.07
N GLU A 80 7.01 19.53 -4.77
CA GLU A 80 7.46 20.86 -5.23
C GLU A 80 7.85 21.78 -4.07
N ALA A 81 7.20 21.64 -2.91
CA ALA A 81 7.56 22.41 -1.71
C ALA A 81 8.97 22.05 -1.22
N ASN A 82 9.30 20.76 -1.18
CA ASN A 82 10.63 20.30 -0.75
C ASN A 82 11.72 20.76 -1.74
N LYS A 83 11.43 20.74 -3.04
CA LYS A 83 12.33 21.27 -4.07
C LYS A 83 12.59 22.76 -3.87
N LYS A 84 11.55 23.56 -3.63
CA LYS A 84 11.66 25.01 -3.39
C LYS A 84 12.42 25.35 -2.11
N LEU A 85 12.28 24.53 -1.08
CA LEU A 85 12.99 24.68 0.20
C LEU A 85 14.43 24.13 0.17
N GLY A 86 14.86 23.51 -0.94
CA GLY A 86 16.19 22.93 -1.05
C GLY A 86 16.44 21.75 -0.12
N ILE A 87 15.39 20.99 0.24
CA ILE A 87 15.51 19.83 1.12
C ILE A 87 16.37 18.76 0.44
N THR A 88 17.44 18.34 1.11
CA THR A 88 18.39 17.36 0.58
C THR A 88 17.84 15.94 0.64
N SER A 89 18.38 15.04 -0.20
CA SER A 89 18.04 13.61 -0.14
C SER A 89 18.32 12.98 1.23
N GLN A 90 19.36 13.44 1.93
CA GLN A 90 19.69 12.97 3.28
C GLN A 90 18.64 13.40 4.31
N GLN A 91 18.13 14.63 4.21
CA GLN A 91 17.03 15.09 5.06
C GLN A 91 15.73 14.34 4.73
N ILE A 92 15.44 14.08 3.45
CA ILE A 92 14.28 13.24 3.05
C ILE A 92 14.40 11.83 3.63
N GLU A 93 15.56 11.17 3.50
CA GLU A 93 15.81 9.84 4.07
C GLU A 93 15.63 9.86 5.60
N SER A 94 16.18 10.86 6.28
CA SER A 94 16.09 11.00 7.74
C SER A 94 14.66 11.24 8.20
N TYR A 95 13.91 12.09 7.48
CA TYR A 95 12.49 12.35 7.74
C TYR A 95 11.64 11.09 7.54
N CYS A 96 11.82 10.40 6.41
CA CYS A 96 11.08 9.17 6.11
C CYS A 96 11.40 8.05 7.11
N ARG A 97 12.67 7.88 7.51
CA ARG A 97 13.05 6.89 8.52
C ARG A 97 12.43 7.20 9.88
N CYS A 98 12.48 8.46 10.31
CA CYS A 98 11.81 8.90 11.53
C CYS A 98 10.30 8.61 11.49
N GLY A 99 9.65 8.90 10.36
CA GLY A 99 8.23 8.62 10.16
C GLY A 99 7.92 7.13 10.20
N ALA A 100 8.72 6.32 9.51
CA ALA A 100 8.56 4.87 9.46
C ALA A 100 8.70 4.24 10.85
N GLU A 101 9.74 4.61 11.61
CA GLU A 101 9.98 4.13 12.97
C GLU A 101 8.86 4.57 13.93
N GLY A 102 8.50 5.86 13.91
CA GLY A 102 7.45 6.39 14.78
C GLY A 102 6.06 5.79 14.49
N MET A 103 5.75 5.49 13.23
CA MET A 103 4.55 4.74 12.87
C MET A 103 4.66 3.27 13.29
N ALA A 104 5.81 2.63 13.08
CA ALA A 104 6.01 1.22 13.42
C ALA A 104 5.87 0.96 14.93
N ASP A 105 6.20 1.95 15.76
CA ASP A 105 6.10 1.86 17.22
C ASP A 105 4.68 2.04 17.75
N ARG A 106 3.74 2.53 16.94
CA ARG A 106 2.38 2.90 17.38
C ARG A 106 1.26 2.28 16.56
N VAL A 107 1.54 1.82 15.35
CA VAL A 107 0.58 1.10 14.53
C VAL A 107 0.39 -0.30 15.11
N THR A 108 -0.86 -0.65 15.34
CA THR A 108 -1.24 -1.99 15.80
C THR A 108 -1.74 -2.84 14.64
N PHE A 109 -1.72 -4.16 14.80
CA PHE A 109 -2.36 -5.08 13.85
C PHE A 109 -3.87 -4.80 13.67
N VAL A 110 -4.54 -4.26 14.69
CA VAL A 110 -5.96 -3.87 14.62
C VAL A 110 -6.15 -2.73 13.62
N MET A 111 -5.32 -1.69 13.69
CA MET A 111 -5.37 -0.57 12.73
C MET A 111 -5.08 -1.05 11.31
N LEU A 112 -4.10 -1.93 11.13
CA LEU A 112 -3.79 -2.50 9.80
C LEU A 112 -4.94 -3.36 9.26
N ARG A 113 -5.61 -4.14 10.12
CA ARG A 113 -6.78 -4.92 9.73
C ARG A 113 -7.95 -4.01 9.36
N GLN A 114 -8.18 -2.92 10.10
CA GLN A 114 -9.19 -1.92 9.77
C GLN A 114 -8.89 -1.23 8.44
N LEU A 115 -7.63 -0.89 8.18
CA LEU A 115 -7.19 -0.34 6.90
C LEU A 115 -7.53 -1.28 5.74
N ALA A 116 -7.19 -2.57 5.87
CA ALA A 116 -7.51 -3.57 4.87
C ALA A 116 -9.02 -3.76 4.69
N ALA A 117 -9.78 -3.81 5.78
CA ALA A 117 -11.24 -3.96 5.76
C ALA A 117 -11.95 -2.75 5.11
N ASN A 118 -11.38 -1.55 5.25
CA ASN A 118 -11.93 -0.30 4.69
C ASN A 118 -11.45 -0.02 3.26
N GLY A 119 -10.90 -1.02 2.55
CA GLY A 119 -10.41 -0.88 1.18
C GLY A 119 -9.20 0.05 1.08
N ASN A 120 -8.27 -0.04 2.04
CA ASN A 120 -7.07 0.80 2.18
C ASN A 120 -7.35 2.29 2.42
N LYS A 121 -8.54 2.63 2.91
CA LYS A 121 -8.84 3.99 3.40
C LYS A 121 -8.37 4.12 4.85
N LEU A 122 -7.52 5.12 5.09
CA LEU A 122 -7.04 5.44 6.43
C LEU A 122 -8.22 5.84 7.33
N THR A 123 -8.24 5.31 8.55
CA THR A 123 -9.16 5.78 9.59
C THR A 123 -8.70 7.14 10.12
N GLN A 124 -9.59 7.89 10.77
CA GLN A 124 -9.21 9.18 11.39
C GLN A 124 -8.07 8.99 12.40
N GLU A 125 -8.10 7.92 13.19
CA GLU A 125 -7.04 7.56 14.13
C GLU A 125 -5.67 7.39 13.43
N MET A 126 -5.63 6.70 12.28
CA MET A 126 -4.38 6.56 11.52
C MET A 126 -3.91 7.87 10.91
N ILE A 127 -4.84 8.75 10.52
CA ILE A 127 -4.53 10.09 10.00
C ILE A 127 -3.93 10.96 11.11
N ASP A 128 -4.56 10.98 12.29
CA ASP A 128 -4.10 11.76 13.44
C ASP A 128 -2.72 11.29 13.90
N LEU A 129 -2.53 9.97 14.01
CA LEU A 129 -1.22 9.36 14.29
C LEU A 129 -0.17 9.76 13.25
N SER A 130 -0.51 9.66 11.96
CA SER A 130 0.40 10.06 10.88
C SER A 130 0.78 11.54 10.98
N ASN A 131 -0.17 12.43 11.24
CA ASN A 131 0.09 13.87 11.38
C ASN A 131 0.97 14.18 12.60
N GLU A 132 0.73 13.51 13.72
CA GLU A 132 1.52 13.67 14.94
C GLU A 132 2.98 13.25 14.71
N VAL A 133 3.19 12.04 14.16
CA VAL A 133 4.51 11.48 13.87
C VAL A 133 5.25 12.33 12.84
N THR A 134 4.61 12.67 11.71
CA THR A 134 5.24 13.46 10.65
C THR A 134 5.59 14.87 11.14
N GLY A 135 4.72 15.51 11.93
CA GLY A 135 5.01 16.81 12.53
C GLY A 135 6.20 16.78 13.48
N ALA A 136 6.31 15.76 14.31
CA ALA A 136 7.47 15.56 15.20
C ALA A 136 8.76 15.32 14.41
N CYS A 137 8.70 14.49 13.36
CA CYS A 137 9.85 14.19 12.51
C CYS A 137 10.31 15.39 11.68
N ALA A 138 9.39 16.20 11.18
CA ALA A 138 9.72 17.44 10.47
C ALA A 138 10.51 18.39 11.38
N ARG A 139 10.06 18.60 12.63
CA ARG A 139 10.81 19.41 13.60
C ARG A 139 12.20 18.81 13.87
N LYS A 140 12.28 17.49 14.10
CA LYS A 140 13.54 16.80 14.38
C LYS A 140 14.56 16.88 13.23
N VAL A 141 14.12 16.90 11.98
CA VAL A 141 15.03 16.83 10.82
C VAL A 141 15.31 18.20 10.20
N LEU A 142 14.36 19.13 10.26
CA LEU A 142 14.48 20.43 9.58
C LEU A 142 14.90 21.58 10.51
N GLN A 143 14.83 21.39 11.83
CA GLN A 143 15.22 22.42 12.81
C GLN A 143 16.57 22.12 13.49
N ASN A 144 17.22 21.01 13.11
CA ASN A 144 18.60 20.67 13.50
C ASN A 144 19.55 20.97 12.33
#